data_AF-A0A143Z1H1-F1
#
_entry.id   AF-A0A143Z1H1-F1
#
_cell.length_a   1.000
_cell.length_b   1.000
_cell.length_c   1.000
_cell.angle_alpha   90.00
_cell.angle_beta   90.00
_cell.angle_gamma   90.00
#
_symmetry.space_group_name_H-M   'P 1'
#
loop_
_entity.id
_entity.type
_entity.pdbx_description
1 polymer ?
#
loop_
_entity_poly.entity_id
_entity_poly.type
_entity_poly.pdbx_seq_one_letter_code
_entity_poly.pdbx_strand_id
1 'polypeptide(L)'
;MTKIGRNEPCPCGSGKKYKNCCLGEPEETLLLNRLRINLAKMWSYDKVNEMSDSEIISKLENLNIPFDKERFLADIQVFDSANEISEQWFEIYDVRAEGYDEDFLFFAVWILWERWAKEGPWPFETIGDWFDNGVLAEGEGNFAEACDAWLIAWDALKPHHPTTTKYLTYLDDRCSGEFSVKSILLSLGSDLLDAGMKDPSYLRKAITYCTEFLALFSDEDENTLINQRRTIADAYLYLDDLSRAEAEYKSIVQDYPMNVWGYVGWGDMYFLHEPTEDLNKATQIYARGLAKIALGAEDRDVLEDRLDDVQDNDSE
;
A
#
# COMPACT_ATOMS: atom_id res chain seq x y z
N MET A 1 16.38 -27.78 -38.02
CA MET A 1 15.27 -26.84 -38.29
C MET A 1 14.51 -27.30 -39.53
N THR A 2 13.26 -27.72 -39.37
CA THR A 2 12.35 -28.06 -40.46
C THR A 2 12.11 -26.81 -41.31
N LYS A 3 12.38 -26.86 -42.62
CA LYS A 3 12.14 -25.71 -43.51
C LYS A 3 10.63 -25.52 -43.67
N ILE A 4 10.11 -24.43 -43.12
CA ILE A 4 8.69 -24.05 -43.25
C ILE A 4 8.36 -23.78 -44.73
N GLY A 5 7.29 -24.40 -45.21
CA GLY A 5 6.82 -24.24 -46.57
C GLY A 5 6.30 -22.83 -46.84
N ARG A 6 6.60 -22.26 -48.02
CA ARG A 6 6.20 -20.89 -48.40
C ARG A 6 4.70 -20.61 -48.24
N ASN A 7 3.84 -21.61 -48.38
CA ASN A 7 2.39 -21.47 -48.26
C ASN A 7 1.83 -21.91 -46.90
N GLU A 8 2.66 -22.42 -45.99
CA GLU A 8 2.22 -22.83 -44.64
C GLU A 8 1.85 -21.60 -43.80
N PRO A 9 1.01 -21.77 -42.75
CA PRO A 9 0.77 -20.73 -41.77
C PRO A 9 2.09 -20.19 -41.23
N CYS A 10 2.20 -18.87 -41.15
CA CYS A 10 3.42 -18.25 -40.69
C CYS A 10 3.66 -18.62 -39.21
N PRO A 11 4.87 -19.06 -38.83
CA PRO A 11 5.21 -19.43 -37.45
C PRO A 11 5.17 -18.24 -36.49
N CYS A 12 4.97 -17.01 -36.98
CA CYS A 12 4.78 -15.85 -36.12
C CYS A 12 3.36 -15.72 -35.55
N GLY A 13 2.41 -16.57 -35.95
CA GLY A 13 1.05 -16.56 -35.41
C GLY A 13 0.13 -15.48 -36.00
N SER A 14 0.53 -14.82 -37.11
CA SER A 14 -0.24 -13.76 -37.77
C SER A 14 -1.48 -14.23 -38.54
N GLY A 15 -1.68 -15.55 -38.67
CA GLY A 15 -2.70 -16.14 -39.55
C GLY A 15 -2.42 -16.03 -41.05
N LYS A 16 -1.37 -15.31 -41.48
CA LYS A 16 -0.97 -15.18 -42.89
C LYS A 16 -0.09 -16.36 -43.35
N LYS A 17 -0.03 -16.60 -44.67
CA LYS A 17 0.94 -17.55 -45.27
C LYS A 17 2.38 -17.05 -45.07
N TYR A 18 3.33 -17.94 -44.83
CA TYR A 18 4.73 -17.59 -44.56
C TYR A 18 5.34 -16.65 -45.61
N LYS A 19 5.07 -16.90 -46.90
CA LYS A 19 5.53 -16.04 -48.02
C LYS A 19 4.99 -14.61 -48.03
N ASN A 20 3.85 -14.37 -47.39
CA ASN A 20 3.18 -13.07 -47.32
C ASN A 20 3.39 -12.40 -45.95
N CYS A 21 4.32 -12.91 -45.14
CA CYS A 21 4.50 -12.46 -43.76
C CYS A 21 5.97 -12.36 -43.36
N CYS A 22 6.68 -13.49 -43.27
CA CYS A 22 8.00 -13.55 -42.62
C CYS A 22 9.09 -14.12 -43.53
N LEU A 23 8.76 -14.48 -44.77
CA LEU A 23 9.71 -15.01 -45.73
C LEU A 23 10.58 -13.87 -46.29
N GLY A 24 11.88 -13.87 -45.96
CA GLY A 24 12.84 -12.87 -46.44
C GLY A 24 13.01 -11.65 -45.53
N GLU A 25 12.30 -11.61 -44.39
CA GLU A 25 12.45 -10.57 -43.38
C GLU A 25 13.70 -10.81 -42.49
N PRO A 26 14.35 -9.76 -41.98
CA PRO A 26 15.43 -9.88 -40.99
C PRO A 26 14.97 -10.59 -39.71
N GLU A 27 15.86 -11.35 -39.06
CA GLU A 27 15.53 -12.13 -37.85
C GLU A 27 15.00 -11.26 -36.70
N GLU A 28 15.55 -10.06 -36.51
CA GLU A 28 15.06 -9.07 -35.55
C GLU A 28 13.61 -8.65 -35.83
N THR A 29 13.27 -8.39 -37.09
CA THR A 29 11.90 -8.08 -37.53
C THR A 29 10.95 -9.26 -37.27
N LEU A 30 11.42 -10.49 -37.42
CA LEU A 30 10.64 -11.70 -37.12
C LEU A 30 10.34 -11.84 -35.62
N LEU A 31 11.33 -11.56 -34.78
CA LEU A 31 11.19 -11.59 -33.32
C LEU A 31 10.24 -10.49 -32.84
N LEU A 32 10.41 -9.25 -33.31
CA LEU A 32 9.53 -8.13 -32.95
C LEU A 32 8.07 -8.37 -33.38
N ASN A 33 7.86 -8.93 -34.58
CA ASN A 33 6.50 -9.26 -35.04
C ASN A 33 5.87 -10.38 -34.20
N ARG A 34 6.64 -11.40 -33.80
CA ARG A 34 6.15 -12.45 -32.89
C ARG A 34 5.76 -11.88 -31.53
N LEU A 35 6.64 -11.06 -30.94
CA LEU A 35 6.39 -10.38 -29.67
C LEU A 35 5.13 -9.53 -29.76
N ARG A 36 5.01 -8.70 -30.80
CA ARG A 36 3.81 -7.86 -31.02
C ARG A 36 2.52 -8.67 -31.14
N ILE A 37 2.55 -9.80 -31.86
CA ILE A 37 1.37 -10.67 -32.02
C ILE A 37 1.01 -11.34 -30.69
N ASN A 38 1.99 -11.78 -29.91
CA ASN A 38 1.75 -12.38 -28.60
C ASN A 38 1.23 -11.35 -27.60
N LEU A 39 1.83 -10.16 -27.51
CA LEU A 39 1.35 -9.06 -26.67
C LEU A 39 -0.08 -8.65 -27.03
N ALA A 40 -0.44 -8.62 -28.32
CA ALA A 40 -1.81 -8.32 -28.73
C ALA A 40 -2.84 -9.38 -28.28
N LYS A 41 -2.40 -10.62 -28.02
CA LYS A 41 -3.26 -11.71 -27.53
C LYS A 41 -3.39 -11.72 -26.01
N MET A 42 -2.41 -11.19 -25.29
CA MET A 42 -2.47 -11.06 -23.83
C MET A 42 -3.67 -10.22 -23.40
N TRP A 43 -4.23 -10.57 -22.25
CA TRP A 43 -5.21 -9.72 -21.57
C TRP A 43 -4.48 -8.81 -20.60
N SER A 44 -5.08 -7.64 -20.39
CA SER A 44 -4.67 -6.66 -19.41
C SER A 44 -5.93 -6.03 -18.84
N TYR A 45 -5.79 -5.37 -17.69
CA TYR A 45 -6.87 -4.59 -17.09
C TYR A 45 -7.48 -3.63 -18.13
N ASP A 46 -6.66 -2.76 -18.75
CA ASP A 46 -7.16 -1.78 -19.73
C ASP A 46 -7.95 -2.40 -20.88
N LYS A 47 -7.44 -3.49 -21.46
CA LYS A 47 -8.05 -4.15 -22.61
C LYS A 47 -9.42 -4.75 -22.28
N VAL A 48 -9.57 -5.30 -21.07
CA VAL A 48 -10.87 -5.81 -20.61
C VAL A 48 -11.76 -4.64 -20.17
N ASN A 49 -11.19 -3.55 -19.64
CA ASN A 49 -11.96 -2.39 -19.19
C ASN A 49 -12.53 -1.58 -20.37
N GLU A 50 -11.96 -1.69 -21.56
CA GLU A 50 -12.58 -1.19 -22.79
C GLU A 50 -13.86 -1.95 -23.19
N MET A 51 -14.05 -3.17 -22.70
CA MET A 51 -15.24 -3.98 -22.98
C MET A 51 -16.43 -3.54 -22.12
N SER A 52 -17.63 -3.60 -22.69
CA SER A 52 -18.88 -3.45 -21.93
C SER A 52 -19.13 -4.66 -21.02
N ASP A 53 -19.92 -4.47 -19.95
CA ASP A 53 -20.33 -5.56 -19.05
C ASP A 53 -20.90 -6.75 -19.82
N SER A 54 -21.75 -6.50 -20.83
CA SER A 54 -22.33 -7.56 -21.65
C SER A 54 -21.31 -8.33 -22.48
N GLU A 55 -20.25 -7.68 -22.96
CA GLU A 55 -19.18 -8.35 -23.72
C GLU A 55 -18.31 -9.20 -22.80
N ILE A 56 -18.01 -8.71 -21.59
CA ILE A 56 -17.26 -9.46 -20.58
C ILE A 56 -18.05 -10.72 -20.19
N ILE A 57 -19.32 -10.55 -19.83
CA ILE A 57 -20.22 -11.65 -19.45
C ILE A 57 -20.37 -12.66 -20.60
N SER A 58 -20.60 -12.19 -21.82
CA SER A 58 -20.72 -13.07 -22.99
C SER A 58 -19.44 -13.89 -23.22
N LYS A 59 -18.25 -13.31 -23.00
CA LYS A 59 -17.00 -14.05 -23.11
C LYS A 59 -16.84 -15.07 -21.97
N LEU A 60 -17.20 -14.74 -20.73
CA LEU A 60 -17.20 -15.70 -19.62
C LEU A 60 -18.11 -16.91 -19.93
N GLU A 61 -19.33 -16.67 -20.41
CA GLU A 61 -20.27 -17.73 -20.78
C GLU A 61 -19.72 -18.62 -21.91
N ASN A 62 -19.05 -18.02 -22.90
CA ASN A 62 -18.39 -18.77 -23.99
C ASN A 62 -17.21 -19.63 -23.49
N LEU A 63 -16.55 -19.23 -22.40
CA LEU A 63 -15.53 -20.01 -21.70
C LEU A 63 -16.14 -21.04 -20.72
N ASN A 64 -17.45 -21.28 -20.81
CA ASN A 64 -18.20 -22.22 -19.99
C ASN A 64 -18.28 -21.84 -18.50
N ILE A 65 -18.31 -20.53 -18.22
CA ILE A 65 -18.51 -19.96 -16.88
C ILE A 65 -19.91 -19.33 -16.86
N PRO A 66 -20.91 -20.00 -16.25
CA PRO A 66 -22.22 -19.40 -16.07
C PRO A 66 -22.10 -18.16 -15.19
N PHE A 67 -22.65 -17.03 -15.66
CA PHE A 67 -22.56 -15.77 -14.95
C PHE A 67 -23.93 -15.33 -14.44
N ASP A 68 -24.01 -15.03 -13.15
CA ASP A 68 -25.20 -14.51 -12.48
C ASP A 68 -24.78 -13.32 -11.61
N LYS A 69 -25.44 -12.18 -11.80
CA LYS A 69 -25.03 -10.92 -11.17
C LYS A 69 -25.24 -10.95 -9.66
N GLU A 70 -26.37 -11.49 -9.22
CA GLU A 70 -26.73 -11.58 -7.81
C GLU A 70 -25.76 -12.48 -7.05
N ARG A 71 -25.38 -13.62 -7.66
CA ARG A 71 -24.34 -14.49 -7.11
C ARG A 71 -22.98 -13.81 -7.08
N PHE A 72 -22.57 -13.16 -8.16
CA PHE A 72 -21.29 -12.44 -8.19
C PHE A 72 -21.23 -11.36 -7.09
N LEU A 73 -22.30 -10.59 -6.92
CA LEU A 73 -22.41 -9.60 -5.85
C LEU A 73 -22.38 -10.22 -4.44
N ALA A 74 -22.79 -11.48 -4.29
CA ALA A 74 -22.63 -12.22 -3.04
C ALA A 74 -21.19 -12.72 -2.85
N ASP A 75 -20.54 -13.18 -3.91
CA ASP A 75 -19.15 -13.68 -3.88
C ASP A 75 -18.18 -12.55 -3.46
N ILE A 76 -18.35 -11.31 -3.96
CA ILE A 76 -17.50 -10.17 -3.57
C ILE A 76 -17.64 -9.74 -2.09
N GLN A 77 -18.65 -10.25 -1.36
CA GLN A 77 -18.78 -10.00 0.08
C GLN A 77 -18.02 -11.05 0.92
N VAL A 78 -17.55 -12.11 0.27
CA VAL A 78 -16.91 -13.28 0.91
C VAL A 78 -15.43 -13.36 0.56
N PHE A 79 -15.08 -13.07 -0.68
CA PHE A 79 -13.70 -13.02 -1.15
C PHE A 79 -13.12 -11.62 -1.00
N ASP A 80 -11.80 -11.55 -0.91
CA ASP A 80 -11.08 -10.28 -0.81
C ASP A 80 -10.35 -9.91 -2.11
N SER A 81 -10.22 -10.85 -3.05
CA SER A 81 -9.40 -10.66 -4.25
C SER A 81 -10.07 -11.21 -5.51
N ALA A 82 -9.85 -10.53 -6.62
CA ALA A 82 -10.32 -10.96 -7.94
C ALA A 82 -9.71 -12.31 -8.33
N ASN A 83 -8.42 -12.52 -7.98
CA ASN A 83 -7.73 -13.79 -8.18
C ASN A 83 -8.43 -14.95 -7.45
N GLU A 84 -8.89 -14.76 -6.21
CA GLU A 84 -9.58 -15.82 -5.46
C GLU A 84 -10.87 -16.28 -6.15
N ILE A 85 -11.68 -15.34 -6.64
CA ILE A 85 -12.93 -15.68 -7.36
C ILE A 85 -12.60 -16.37 -8.69
N SER A 86 -11.61 -15.88 -9.45
CA SER A 86 -11.25 -16.51 -10.73
C SER A 86 -10.68 -17.92 -10.54
N GLU A 87 -9.85 -18.13 -9.52
CA GLU A 87 -9.34 -19.47 -9.17
C GLU A 87 -10.46 -20.40 -8.73
N GLN A 88 -11.42 -19.90 -7.93
CA GLN A 88 -12.59 -20.69 -7.54
C GLN A 88 -13.40 -21.13 -8.77
N TRP A 89 -13.52 -20.30 -9.81
CA TRP A 89 -14.21 -20.69 -11.04
C TRP A 89 -13.56 -21.88 -11.75
N PHE A 90 -12.22 -21.96 -11.75
CA PHE A 90 -11.51 -23.14 -12.26
C PHE A 90 -11.78 -24.41 -11.45
N GLU A 91 -12.07 -24.28 -10.15
CA GLU A 91 -12.40 -25.44 -9.30
C GLU A 91 -13.83 -25.94 -9.50
N ILE A 92 -14.79 -25.03 -9.71
CA ILE A 92 -16.23 -25.35 -9.69
C ILE A 92 -16.86 -25.52 -11.08
N TYR A 93 -16.20 -25.04 -12.14
CA TYR A 93 -16.69 -25.12 -13.52
C TYR A 93 -15.72 -25.87 -14.44
N ASP A 94 -16.25 -26.43 -15.53
CA ASP A 94 -15.45 -26.98 -16.63
C ASP A 94 -14.96 -25.84 -17.54
N VAL A 95 -14.07 -25.00 -17.02
CA VAL A 95 -13.57 -23.79 -17.70
C VAL A 95 -12.84 -24.16 -18.99
N ARG A 96 -13.22 -23.53 -20.11
CA ARG A 96 -12.64 -23.76 -21.46
C ARG A 96 -11.75 -22.62 -21.91
N ALA A 97 -10.93 -22.12 -20.99
CA ALA A 97 -9.87 -21.16 -21.28
C ALA A 97 -8.57 -21.93 -21.58
N GLU A 98 -7.79 -21.45 -22.54
CA GLU A 98 -6.47 -22.01 -22.85
C GLU A 98 -5.46 -20.87 -23.05
N GLY A 99 -4.28 -20.99 -22.43
CA GLY A 99 -3.20 -20.02 -22.60
C GLY A 99 -3.60 -18.65 -22.09
N TYR A 100 -3.42 -17.59 -22.89
CA TYR A 100 -3.74 -16.23 -22.44
C TYR A 100 -5.20 -16.04 -22.02
N ASP A 101 -6.15 -16.83 -22.53
CA ASP A 101 -7.55 -16.69 -22.11
C ASP A 101 -7.79 -17.08 -20.64
N GLU A 102 -6.84 -17.74 -19.97
CA GLU A 102 -6.90 -17.98 -18.52
C GLU A 102 -6.81 -16.66 -17.74
N ASP A 103 -5.90 -15.77 -18.16
CA ASP A 103 -5.72 -14.42 -17.57
C ASP A 103 -6.97 -13.54 -17.73
N PHE A 104 -7.83 -13.82 -18.72
CA PHE A 104 -9.06 -13.06 -18.94
C PHE A 104 -9.98 -13.12 -17.72
N LEU A 105 -10.08 -14.27 -17.06
CA LEU A 105 -11.00 -14.47 -15.94
C LEU A 105 -10.66 -13.51 -14.79
N PHE A 106 -9.38 -13.41 -14.45
CA PHE A 106 -8.88 -12.50 -13.42
C PHE A 106 -9.29 -11.05 -13.69
N PHE A 107 -8.96 -10.52 -14.89
CA PHE A 107 -9.32 -9.15 -15.25
C PHE A 107 -10.84 -8.94 -15.35
N ALA A 108 -11.57 -9.93 -15.86
CA ALA A 108 -13.03 -9.88 -15.96
C ALA A 108 -13.68 -9.75 -14.58
N VAL A 109 -13.23 -10.54 -13.59
CA VAL A 109 -13.69 -10.44 -12.20
C VAL A 109 -13.34 -9.06 -11.65
N TRP A 110 -12.08 -8.64 -11.74
CA TRP A 110 -11.62 -7.36 -11.19
C TRP A 110 -12.47 -6.19 -11.70
N ILE A 111 -12.65 -6.07 -13.01
CA ILE A 111 -13.38 -4.96 -13.62
C ILE A 111 -14.87 -4.99 -13.28
N LEU A 112 -15.50 -6.17 -13.33
CA LEU A 112 -16.91 -6.29 -12.96
C LEU A 112 -17.13 -5.97 -11.47
N TRP A 113 -16.18 -6.33 -10.62
CA TRP A 113 -16.19 -5.99 -9.20
C TRP A 113 -16.20 -4.48 -9.01
N GLU A 114 -15.23 -3.75 -9.58
CA GLU A 114 -15.14 -2.30 -9.46
C GLU A 114 -16.40 -1.59 -9.98
N ARG A 115 -16.92 -2.03 -11.13
CA ARG A 115 -18.12 -1.43 -11.74
C ARG A 115 -19.37 -1.62 -10.91
N TRP A 116 -19.49 -2.71 -10.15
CA TRP A 116 -20.74 -3.10 -9.51
C TRP A 116 -20.75 -2.97 -8.00
N ALA A 117 -19.60 -3.01 -7.32
CA ALA A 117 -19.51 -2.74 -5.89
C ALA A 117 -19.96 -1.30 -5.56
N LYS A 118 -19.69 -0.33 -6.47
CA LYS A 118 -20.06 1.09 -6.42
C LYS A 118 -19.51 1.90 -5.23
N GLU A 119 -19.40 1.32 -4.04
CA GLU A 119 -18.88 1.92 -2.82
C GLU A 119 -18.07 0.91 -1.96
N GLY A 120 -17.70 -0.23 -2.55
CA GLY A 120 -16.99 -1.32 -1.89
C GLY A 120 -17.88 -2.53 -1.52
N PRO A 121 -17.27 -3.61 -0.98
CA PRO A 121 -15.84 -3.80 -0.73
C PRO A 121 -15.03 -3.79 -2.03
N TRP A 122 -13.74 -3.48 -1.95
CA TRP A 122 -12.84 -3.38 -3.11
C TRP A 122 -11.91 -4.59 -3.14
N PRO A 123 -11.60 -5.16 -4.31
CA PRO A 123 -10.65 -6.26 -4.36
C PRO A 123 -9.24 -5.77 -4.02
N PHE A 124 -8.41 -6.65 -3.44
CA PHE A 124 -7.02 -6.33 -3.08
C PHE A 124 -6.19 -5.81 -4.25
N GLU A 125 -6.51 -6.23 -5.48
CA GLU A 125 -5.91 -5.72 -6.70
C GLU A 125 -6.15 -4.20 -6.86
N THR A 126 -7.39 -3.73 -6.68
CA THR A 126 -7.72 -2.28 -6.69
C THR A 126 -7.02 -1.54 -5.55
N ILE A 127 -7.00 -2.12 -4.34
CA ILE A 127 -6.37 -1.51 -3.17
C ILE A 127 -4.86 -1.37 -3.37
N GLY A 128 -4.22 -2.40 -3.93
CA GLY A 128 -2.80 -2.39 -4.31
C GLY A 128 -2.49 -1.28 -5.31
N ASP A 129 -3.27 -1.17 -6.39
CA ASP A 129 -3.12 -0.11 -7.39
C ASP A 129 -3.24 1.30 -6.76
N TRP A 130 -4.12 1.49 -5.77
CA TRP A 130 -4.23 2.78 -5.07
C TRP A 130 -3.01 3.08 -4.19
N PHE A 131 -2.39 2.08 -3.58
CA PHE A 131 -1.11 2.27 -2.90
C PHE A 131 0.01 2.66 -3.88
N ASP A 132 0.09 1.97 -5.02
CA ASP A 132 1.09 2.23 -6.05
C ASP A 132 0.92 3.64 -6.66
N ASN A 133 -0.32 4.08 -6.88
CA ASN A 133 -0.61 5.44 -7.34
C ASN A 133 -0.06 6.51 -6.39
N GLY A 134 -0.11 6.29 -5.07
CA GLY A 134 0.48 7.22 -4.12
C GLY A 134 2.02 7.26 -4.23
N VAL A 135 2.67 6.13 -4.45
CA VAL A 135 4.13 6.07 -4.70
C VAL A 135 4.50 6.79 -5.99
N LEU A 136 3.71 6.64 -7.05
CA LEU A 136 3.91 7.36 -8.31
C LEU A 136 3.77 8.87 -8.10
N ALA A 137 2.73 9.32 -7.39
CA ALA A 137 2.53 10.74 -7.07
C ALA A 137 3.68 11.31 -6.24
N GLU A 138 4.19 10.55 -5.26
CA GLU A 138 5.38 10.94 -4.49
C GLU A 138 6.61 11.07 -5.39
N GLY A 139 6.85 10.11 -6.29
CA GLY A 139 7.95 10.15 -7.26
C GLY A 139 7.91 11.35 -8.20
N GLU A 140 6.73 11.92 -8.44
CA GLU A 140 6.53 13.16 -9.20
C GLU A 140 6.66 14.44 -8.34
N GLY A 141 6.82 14.30 -7.02
CA GLY A 141 6.90 15.39 -6.05
C GLY A 141 5.55 15.91 -5.56
N ASN A 142 4.46 15.19 -5.84
CA ASN A 142 3.09 15.54 -5.47
C ASN A 142 2.71 14.92 -4.11
N PHE A 143 3.44 15.27 -3.04
CA PHE A 143 3.31 14.64 -1.72
C PHE A 143 1.90 14.65 -1.11
N ALA A 144 1.14 15.74 -1.31
CA ALA A 144 -0.24 15.83 -0.81
C ALA A 144 -1.17 14.84 -1.54
N GLU A 145 -0.98 14.67 -2.85
CA GLU A 145 -1.72 13.70 -3.67
C GLU A 145 -1.34 12.26 -3.29
N ALA A 146 -0.05 12.02 -3.00
CA ALA A 146 0.41 10.73 -2.47
C ALA A 146 -0.30 10.37 -1.15
N CYS A 147 -0.33 11.31 -0.19
CA CYS A 147 -1.04 11.14 1.08
C CYS A 147 -2.54 10.87 0.88
N ASP A 148 -3.20 11.60 0.00
CA ASP A 148 -4.63 11.40 -0.28
C ASP A 148 -4.89 10.04 -0.94
N ALA A 149 -4.06 9.60 -1.88
CA ALA A 149 -4.16 8.27 -2.49
C ALA A 149 -3.97 7.14 -1.45
N TRP A 150 -2.95 7.26 -0.59
CA TRP A 150 -2.70 6.28 0.46
C TRP A 150 -3.81 6.24 1.53
N LEU A 151 -4.43 7.38 1.85
CA LEU A 151 -5.60 7.40 2.74
C LEU A 151 -6.84 6.76 2.12
N ILE A 152 -7.05 6.92 0.80
CA ILE A 152 -8.11 6.21 0.07
C ILE A 152 -7.87 4.70 0.11
N ALA A 153 -6.63 4.26 -0.16
CA ALA A 153 -6.26 2.85 -0.08
C ALA A 153 -6.42 2.30 1.34
N TRP A 154 -6.00 3.06 2.36
CA TRP A 154 -6.21 2.72 3.77
C TRP A 154 -7.68 2.53 4.11
N ASP A 155 -8.54 3.48 3.72
CA ASP A 155 -9.97 3.40 3.99
C ASP A 155 -10.61 2.15 3.36
N ALA A 156 -10.18 1.81 2.15
CA ALA A 156 -10.61 0.63 1.43
C ALA A 156 -10.09 -0.68 2.02
N LEU A 157 -8.94 -0.66 2.70
CA LEU A 157 -8.34 -1.82 3.34
C LEU A 157 -9.05 -2.22 4.65
N LYS A 158 -9.58 -1.26 5.41
CA LYS A 158 -10.17 -1.50 6.74
C LYS A 158 -11.22 -2.63 6.80
N PRO A 159 -12.14 -2.78 5.82
CA PRO A 159 -13.12 -3.87 5.80
C PRO A 159 -12.51 -5.27 5.66
N HIS A 160 -11.33 -5.39 5.05
CA HIS A 160 -10.61 -6.65 4.82
C HIS A 160 -9.84 -7.13 6.06
N HIS A 161 -10.23 -6.66 7.25
CA HIS A 161 -9.45 -6.84 8.45
C HIS A 161 -9.12 -8.33 8.69
N PRO A 162 -7.84 -8.67 8.88
CA PRO A 162 -7.36 -10.02 9.02
C PRO A 162 -7.97 -10.64 10.27
N THR A 163 -8.91 -11.56 10.08
CA THR A 163 -9.57 -12.25 11.19
C THR A 163 -8.60 -13.12 12.03
N THR A 164 -7.36 -13.33 11.56
CA THR A 164 -6.38 -14.23 12.18
C THR A 164 -5.02 -13.61 12.55
N THR A 165 -4.59 -12.48 11.98
CA THR A 165 -3.24 -11.91 12.23
C THR A 165 -3.23 -10.38 12.22
N LYS A 166 -2.77 -9.73 13.29
CA LYS A 166 -2.68 -8.26 13.33
C LYS A 166 -1.29 -7.71 12.95
N TYR A 167 -0.59 -8.37 12.03
CA TYR A 167 0.74 -7.97 11.55
C TYR A 167 0.69 -7.47 10.11
N LEU A 168 1.34 -6.37 9.75
CA LEU A 168 1.40 -5.83 8.40
C LEU A 168 1.98 -6.78 7.36
N THR A 169 2.81 -7.76 7.76
CA THR A 169 3.47 -8.65 6.80
C THR A 169 2.52 -9.48 5.96
N TYR A 170 1.28 -9.75 6.41
CA TYR A 170 0.31 -10.45 5.55
C TYR A 170 -0.18 -9.56 4.41
N LEU A 171 -0.11 -8.22 4.54
CA LEU A 171 -0.61 -7.30 3.52
C LEU A 171 0.22 -7.34 2.25
N ASP A 172 1.55 -7.44 2.39
CA ASP A 172 2.45 -7.54 1.23
C ASP A 172 2.23 -8.84 0.45
N ASP A 173 1.71 -9.90 1.10
CA ASP A 173 1.35 -11.16 0.42
C ASP A 173 -0.05 -11.09 -0.23
N ARG A 174 -0.95 -10.24 0.28
CA ARG A 174 -2.36 -10.18 -0.13
C ARG A 174 -2.64 -9.10 -1.16
N CYS A 175 -2.05 -7.92 -0.99
CA CYS A 175 -2.15 -6.84 -1.96
C CYS A 175 -1.12 -7.09 -3.07
N SER A 176 -1.60 -7.37 -4.28
CA SER A 176 -0.75 -7.58 -5.45
C SER A 176 -0.23 -6.27 -6.04
N GLY A 177 0.40 -5.42 -5.21
CA GLY A 177 1.02 -4.15 -5.63
C GLY A 177 2.46 -4.30 -6.09
N GLU A 178 2.97 -3.30 -6.80
CA GLU A 178 4.39 -3.19 -7.17
C GLU A 178 5.25 -2.83 -5.95
N PHE A 179 4.69 -2.08 -5.00
CA PHE A 179 5.38 -1.60 -3.81
C PHE A 179 4.89 -2.27 -2.51
N SER A 180 5.76 -2.29 -1.49
CA SER A 180 5.43 -2.84 -0.18
C SER A 180 4.41 -1.97 0.55
N VAL A 181 3.19 -2.49 0.70
CA VAL A 181 2.11 -1.86 1.47
C VAL A 181 2.51 -1.66 2.92
N LYS A 182 3.22 -2.64 3.52
CA LYS A 182 3.78 -2.50 4.86
C LYS A 182 4.64 -1.24 4.97
N SER A 183 5.56 -1.03 4.03
CA SER A 183 6.49 0.10 4.09
C SER A 183 5.75 1.43 3.99
N ILE A 184 4.77 1.53 3.09
CA ILE A 184 3.93 2.71 2.93
C ILE A 184 3.15 3.01 4.23
N LEU A 185 2.49 2.01 4.83
CA LEU A 185 1.72 2.21 6.05
C LEU A 185 2.60 2.62 7.25
N LEU A 186 3.84 2.14 7.31
CA LEU A 186 4.78 2.54 8.36
C LEU A 186 5.22 4.01 8.21
N SER A 187 5.35 4.54 7.00
CA SER A 187 5.76 5.94 6.75
C SER A 187 4.61 6.94 6.74
N LEU A 188 3.40 6.51 6.35
CA LEU A 188 2.26 7.39 6.06
C LEU A 188 1.96 8.40 7.18
N GLY A 189 2.10 8.01 8.45
CA GLY A 189 1.93 8.93 9.58
C GLY A 189 2.86 10.13 9.52
N SER A 190 4.16 9.91 9.24
CA SER A 190 5.16 10.96 9.08
C SER A 190 4.90 11.79 7.82
N ASP A 191 4.55 11.15 6.71
CA ASP A 191 4.26 11.83 5.45
C ASP A 191 3.07 12.81 5.60
N LEU A 192 2.06 12.41 6.40
CA LEU A 192 0.92 13.26 6.76
C LEU A 192 1.32 14.44 7.67
N LEU A 193 2.31 14.29 8.56
CA LEU A 193 2.85 15.41 9.34
C LEU A 193 3.54 16.43 8.42
N ASP A 194 4.36 15.94 7.50
CA ASP A 194 5.09 16.79 6.56
C ASP A 194 4.13 17.56 5.63
N ALA A 195 3.08 16.90 5.13
CA ALA A 195 2.00 17.57 4.41
C ALA A 195 1.26 18.59 5.31
N GLY A 196 1.10 18.24 6.59
CA GLY A 196 0.51 19.06 7.65
C GLY A 196 1.17 20.42 7.86
N MET A 197 2.48 20.51 7.60
CA MET A 197 3.23 21.77 7.70
C MET A 197 2.77 22.82 6.67
N LYS A 198 2.21 22.39 5.54
CA LYS A 198 1.64 23.27 4.50
C LYS A 198 0.12 23.39 4.63
N ASP A 199 -0.56 22.29 4.91
CA ASP A 199 -2.01 22.26 5.14
C ASP A 199 -2.34 21.52 6.46
N PRO A 200 -2.68 22.26 7.53
CA PRO A 200 -3.02 21.69 8.83
C PRO A 200 -4.19 20.68 8.83
N SER A 201 -4.95 20.55 7.74
CA SER A 201 -5.95 19.49 7.60
C SER A 201 -5.32 18.09 7.68
N TYR A 202 -4.08 17.91 7.21
CA TYR A 202 -3.36 16.64 7.24
C TYR A 202 -2.91 16.23 8.64
N LEU A 203 -2.70 17.18 9.56
CA LEU A 203 -2.39 16.86 10.96
C LEU A 203 -3.55 16.08 11.62
N ARG A 204 -4.80 16.45 11.30
CA ARG A 204 -5.98 15.71 11.77
C ARG A 204 -6.13 14.36 11.08
N LYS A 205 -5.73 14.25 9.82
CA LYS A 205 -5.68 12.97 9.09
C LYS A 205 -4.63 12.03 9.71
N ALA A 206 -3.45 12.54 10.07
CA ALA A 206 -2.39 11.79 10.77
C ALA A 206 -2.90 11.20 12.09
N ILE A 207 -3.54 12.03 12.94
CA ILE A 207 -4.13 11.55 14.20
C ILE A 207 -5.14 10.42 13.95
N THR A 208 -6.03 10.62 12.98
CA THR A 208 -7.07 9.63 12.65
C THR A 208 -6.44 8.33 12.17
N TYR A 209 -5.55 8.41 11.17
CA TYR A 209 -4.84 7.26 10.61
C TYR A 209 -4.07 6.48 11.68
N CYS A 210 -3.19 7.14 12.44
CA CYS A 210 -2.37 6.46 13.45
C CYS A 210 -3.22 5.83 14.56
N THR A 211 -4.34 6.46 14.94
CA THR A 211 -5.28 5.89 15.93
C THR A 211 -5.94 4.63 15.38
N GLU A 212 -6.40 4.65 14.14
CA GLU A 212 -6.99 3.48 13.47
C GLU A 212 -5.94 2.37 13.26
N PHE A 213 -4.72 2.74 12.88
CA PHE A 213 -3.59 1.82 12.74
C PHE A 213 -3.33 1.07 14.04
N LEU A 214 -3.21 1.78 15.17
CA LEU A 214 -2.97 1.18 16.48
C LEU A 214 -4.11 0.23 16.89
N ALA A 215 -5.35 0.51 16.49
CA ALA A 215 -6.48 -0.36 16.75
C ALA A 215 -6.42 -1.65 15.91
N LEU A 216 -6.06 -1.54 14.63
CA LEU A 216 -6.05 -2.66 13.68
C LEU A 216 -4.78 -3.53 13.82
N PHE A 217 -3.63 -2.94 14.10
CA PHE A 217 -2.32 -3.59 14.12
C PHE A 217 -1.67 -3.56 15.51
N SER A 218 -2.47 -3.86 16.54
CA SER A 218 -2.04 -3.80 17.95
C SER A 218 -0.98 -4.84 18.35
N ASP A 219 -0.67 -5.80 17.48
CA ASP A 219 0.31 -6.86 17.77
C ASP A 219 1.69 -6.56 17.13
N GLU A 220 1.85 -5.44 16.39
CA GLU A 220 3.12 -4.99 15.82
C GLU A 220 4.21 -4.75 16.88
N ASP A 221 5.46 -4.63 16.41
CA ASP A 221 6.58 -4.40 17.31
C ASP A 221 6.47 -3.06 18.06
N GLU A 222 7.09 -3.01 19.24
CA GLU A 222 7.02 -1.86 20.15
C GLU A 222 7.42 -0.55 19.48
N ASN A 223 8.48 -0.54 18.65
CA ASN A 223 8.94 0.68 18.00
C ASN A 223 7.94 1.15 16.95
N THR A 224 7.34 0.23 16.19
CA THR A 224 6.22 0.55 15.28
C THR A 224 5.07 1.20 16.04
N LEU A 225 4.60 0.60 17.15
CA LEU A 225 3.49 1.16 17.94
C LEU A 225 3.85 2.52 18.55
N ILE A 226 5.06 2.68 19.07
CA ILE A 226 5.54 3.94 19.64
C ILE A 226 5.62 5.03 18.55
N ASN A 227 6.14 4.71 17.36
CA ASN A 227 6.25 5.68 16.27
C ASN A 227 4.87 6.23 15.87
N GLN A 228 3.85 5.39 15.76
CA GLN A 228 2.48 5.85 15.48
C GLN A 228 1.93 6.77 16.58
N ARG A 229 2.21 6.48 17.86
CA ARG A 229 1.81 7.35 18.98
C ARG A 229 2.58 8.67 19.02
N ARG A 230 3.87 8.65 18.68
CA ARG A 230 4.69 9.86 18.55
C ARG A 230 4.13 10.75 17.45
N THR A 231 3.77 10.19 16.30
CA THR A 231 3.10 10.92 15.22
C THR A 231 1.81 11.60 15.71
N ILE A 232 0.99 10.92 16.53
CA ILE A 232 -0.21 11.52 17.14
C ILE A 232 0.17 12.71 18.04
N ALA A 233 1.18 12.54 18.89
CA ALA A 233 1.65 13.59 19.79
C ALA A 233 2.18 14.81 19.03
N ASP A 234 2.99 14.59 17.99
CA ASP A 234 3.54 15.64 17.12
C ASP A 234 2.44 16.36 16.34
N ALA A 235 1.43 15.63 15.83
CA ALA A 235 0.28 16.25 15.20
C ALA A 235 -0.49 17.17 16.16
N TYR A 236 -0.67 16.77 17.43
CA TYR A 236 -1.27 17.64 18.44
C TYR A 236 -0.40 18.86 18.72
N LEU A 237 0.92 18.69 18.78
CA LEU A 237 1.87 19.77 18.99
C LEU A 237 1.79 20.81 17.85
N TYR A 238 1.81 20.36 16.60
CA TYR A 238 1.66 21.23 15.42
C TYR A 238 0.28 21.88 15.30
N LEU A 239 -0.74 21.33 15.97
CA LEU A 239 -2.07 21.93 16.11
C LEU A 239 -2.19 22.89 17.32
N ASP A 240 -1.08 23.16 18.04
CA ASP A 240 -1.02 23.96 19.27
C ASP A 240 -1.87 23.38 20.43
N ASP A 241 -2.13 22.07 20.41
CA ASP A 241 -2.79 21.35 21.52
C ASP A 241 -1.77 20.69 22.44
N LEU A 242 -1.04 21.54 23.15
CA LEU A 242 0.09 21.15 24.01
C LEU A 242 -0.33 20.19 25.12
N SER A 243 -1.57 20.30 25.60
CA SER A 243 -2.09 19.44 26.67
C SER A 243 -2.25 18.00 26.19
N ARG A 244 -2.79 17.79 24.97
CA ARG A 244 -2.92 16.45 24.39
C ARG A 244 -1.58 15.89 23.93
N ALA A 245 -0.73 16.72 23.32
CA ALA A 245 0.62 16.32 22.94
C ALA A 245 1.41 15.78 24.16
N GLU A 246 1.47 16.55 25.25
CA GLU A 246 2.21 16.12 26.45
C GLU A 246 1.57 14.89 27.12
N ALA A 247 0.24 14.79 27.10
CA ALA A 247 -0.47 13.64 27.66
C ALA A 247 -0.14 12.35 26.88
N GLU A 248 -0.10 12.41 25.56
CA GLU A 248 0.26 11.26 24.72
C GLU A 248 1.71 10.84 24.99
N TYR A 249 2.65 11.79 24.97
CA TYR A 249 4.06 11.50 25.28
C TYR A 249 4.27 10.88 26.68
N LYS A 250 3.59 11.41 27.70
CA LYS A 250 3.61 10.82 29.05
C LYS A 250 3.08 9.40 29.07
N SER A 251 2.03 9.13 28.31
CA SER A 251 1.44 7.80 28.23
C SER A 251 2.37 6.81 27.52
N ILE A 252 3.10 7.24 26.47
CA ILE A 252 4.12 6.42 25.80
C ILE A 252 5.18 5.97 26.80
N VAL A 253 5.81 6.90 27.55
CA VAL A 253 6.87 6.53 28.51
C VAL A 253 6.35 5.79 29.75
N GLN A 254 5.04 5.85 30.01
CA GLN A 254 4.42 5.06 31.06
C GLN A 254 4.24 3.60 30.61
N ASP A 255 3.76 3.40 29.39
CA ASP A 255 3.51 2.07 28.82
C ASP A 255 4.82 1.37 28.42
N TYR A 256 5.79 2.15 27.92
CA TYR A 256 7.09 1.69 27.43
C TYR A 256 8.26 2.38 28.17
N PRO A 257 8.43 2.14 29.48
CA PRO A 257 9.35 2.91 30.33
C PRO A 257 10.83 2.69 30.04
N MET A 258 11.17 1.67 29.24
CA MET A 258 12.54 1.31 28.85
C MET A 258 12.85 1.66 27.39
N ASN A 259 11.90 2.26 26.67
CA ASN A 259 12.09 2.64 25.28
C ASN A 259 12.69 4.05 25.19
N VAL A 260 13.75 4.20 24.39
CA VAL A 260 14.45 5.47 24.15
C VAL A 260 13.53 6.51 23.53
N TRP A 261 12.83 6.13 22.46
CA TRP A 261 12.13 7.05 21.56
C TRP A 261 10.93 7.75 22.21
N GLY A 262 10.31 7.12 23.22
CA GLY A 262 9.29 7.78 24.03
C GLY A 262 9.83 9.00 24.80
N TYR A 263 11.02 8.88 25.39
CA TYR A 263 11.65 10.01 26.09
C TYR A 263 12.25 11.04 25.13
N VAL A 264 12.81 10.60 23.99
CA VAL A 264 13.32 11.50 22.95
C VAL A 264 12.19 12.40 22.45
N GLY A 265 11.08 11.84 21.98
CA GLY A 265 9.96 12.66 21.49
C GLY A 265 9.37 13.59 22.57
N TRP A 266 9.24 13.10 23.82
CA TRP A 266 8.72 13.94 24.90
C TRP A 266 9.65 15.10 25.26
N GLY A 267 10.96 14.88 25.25
CA GLY A 267 11.93 15.95 25.49
C GLY A 267 12.03 16.90 24.29
N ASP A 268 11.97 16.37 23.06
CA ASP A 268 12.03 17.15 21.83
C ASP A 268 10.89 18.19 21.79
N MET A 269 9.69 17.86 22.30
CA MET A 269 8.59 18.82 22.51
C MET A 269 9.03 20.10 23.25
N TYR A 270 9.92 19.98 24.24
CA TYR A 270 10.42 21.11 25.04
C TYR A 270 11.75 21.69 24.52
N PHE A 271 12.41 21.01 23.58
CA PHE A 271 13.70 21.44 23.06
C PHE A 271 13.58 22.09 21.67
N LEU A 272 12.76 21.52 20.79
CA LEU A 272 12.76 21.84 19.35
C LEU A 272 11.51 22.59 18.88
N HIS A 273 10.53 22.82 19.75
CA HIS A 273 9.24 23.38 19.36
C HIS A 273 8.92 24.67 20.14
N GLU A 274 8.75 25.76 19.40
CA GLU A 274 8.15 26.99 19.92
C GLU A 274 6.61 26.84 20.05
N PRO A 275 5.96 27.43 21.07
CA PRO A 275 6.54 28.19 22.18
C PRO A 275 6.80 27.31 23.41
N THR A 276 6.83 25.98 23.28
CA THR A 276 6.98 25.05 24.41
C THR A 276 8.39 24.98 24.96
N GLU A 277 9.35 25.68 24.37
CA GLU A 277 10.76 25.69 24.77
C GLU A 277 10.95 25.83 26.28
N ASP A 278 11.53 24.78 26.89
CA ASP A 278 11.91 24.70 28.29
C ASP A 278 13.08 23.71 28.41
N LEU A 279 14.31 24.22 28.25
CA LEU A 279 15.55 23.43 28.27
C LEU A 279 15.71 22.65 29.59
N ASN A 280 15.23 23.20 30.71
CA ASN A 280 15.26 22.52 32.00
C ASN A 280 14.34 21.30 32.00
N LYS A 281 13.16 21.42 31.40
CA LYS A 281 12.21 20.32 31.28
C LYS A 281 12.68 19.26 30.29
N ALA A 282 13.21 19.66 29.13
CA ALA A 282 13.84 18.75 28.17
C ALA A 282 14.96 17.94 28.85
N THR A 283 15.90 18.61 29.53
CA THR A 283 16.99 17.98 30.29
C THR A 283 16.48 16.96 31.30
N GLN A 284 15.45 17.30 32.08
CA GLN A 284 14.87 16.39 33.07
C GLN A 284 14.23 15.15 32.43
N ILE A 285 13.61 15.29 31.25
CA ILE A 285 12.98 14.19 30.53
C ILE A 285 14.05 13.26 29.95
N TYR A 286 15.07 13.79 29.27
CA TYR A 286 16.15 12.98 28.72
C TYR A 286 16.92 12.24 29.82
N ALA A 287 17.28 12.93 30.91
CA ALA A 287 17.95 12.33 32.06
C ALA A 287 17.09 11.23 32.73
N ARG A 288 15.76 11.41 32.76
CA ARG A 288 14.83 10.37 33.24
C ARG A 288 14.87 9.13 32.35
N GLY A 289 14.89 9.29 31.03
CA GLY A 289 15.08 8.18 30.09
C GLY A 289 16.39 7.45 30.34
N LEU A 290 17.50 8.19 30.43
CA LEU A 290 18.82 7.61 30.70
C LEU A 290 18.89 6.83 32.02
N ALA A 291 18.16 7.26 33.04
CA ALA A 291 18.11 6.56 34.33
C ALA A 291 17.33 5.22 34.27
N LYS A 292 16.49 5.02 33.25
CA LYS A 292 15.70 3.80 33.04
C LYS A 292 16.41 2.81 32.11
N ILE A 293 17.01 3.32 31.05
CA ILE A 293 17.58 2.54 29.96
C ILE A 293 18.96 2.01 30.35
N ALA A 294 19.19 0.71 30.16
CA ALA A 294 20.45 0.06 30.51
C ALA A 294 21.63 0.61 29.68
N LEU A 295 22.82 0.63 30.28
CA LEU A 295 24.05 0.97 29.56
C LEU A 295 24.27 0.00 28.39
N GLY A 296 24.55 0.55 27.20
CA GLY A 296 24.74 -0.23 25.97
C GLY A 296 23.45 -0.74 25.32
N ALA A 297 22.27 -0.32 25.80
CA ALA A 297 21.03 -0.52 25.06
C ALA A 297 21.07 0.25 23.72
N GLU A 298 20.38 -0.30 22.72
CA GLU A 298 20.21 0.33 21.41
C GLU A 298 19.61 1.73 21.53
N ASP A 299 20.07 2.65 20.70
CA ASP A 299 19.69 4.07 20.62
C ASP A 299 19.86 4.88 21.92
N ARG A 300 20.45 4.32 22.98
CA ARG A 300 20.66 5.05 24.24
C ARG A 300 21.48 6.33 24.05
N ASP A 301 22.47 6.27 23.16
CA ASP A 301 23.32 7.38 22.77
C ASP A 301 22.51 8.59 22.26
N VAL A 302 21.35 8.36 21.63
CA VAL A 302 20.47 9.46 21.18
C VAL A 302 20.03 10.37 22.33
N LEU A 303 19.75 9.80 23.52
CA LEU A 303 19.41 10.60 24.70
C LEU A 303 20.62 11.30 25.32
N GLU A 304 21.82 10.75 25.13
CA GLU A 304 23.08 11.37 25.58
C GLU A 304 23.40 12.57 24.66
N ASP A 305 23.33 12.37 23.35
CA ASP A 305 23.49 13.43 22.34
C ASP A 305 22.49 14.57 22.55
N ARG A 306 21.20 14.26 22.82
CA ARG A 306 20.18 15.28 23.12
C ARG A 306 20.48 16.11 24.36
N LEU A 307 21.13 15.54 25.38
CA LEU A 307 21.54 16.28 26.57
C LEU A 307 22.72 17.19 26.30
N ASP A 308 23.65 16.77 25.45
CA ASP A 308 24.79 17.58 25.03
C ASP A 308 24.30 18.74 24.15
N ASP A 309 23.40 18.50 23.20
CA ASP A 309 22.78 19.54 22.35
C ASP A 309 22.06 20.62 23.18
N VAL A 310 21.34 20.24 24.24
CA VAL A 310 20.66 21.19 25.14
C VAL A 310 21.68 22.04 25.92
N GLN A 311 22.78 21.45 26.39
CA GLN A 311 23.81 22.17 27.13
C GLN A 311 24.53 23.19 26.24
N ASP A 312 24.80 22.84 24.99
CA ASP A 312 25.41 23.74 24.03
C ASP A 312 24.49 24.95 23.76
N ASN A 313 23.17 24.73 23.60
CA ASN A 313 22.19 25.81 23.41
C ASN A 313 21.98 26.71 24.64
N ASP A 314 22.07 26.18 25.87
CA ASP A 314 21.97 26.99 27.10
C ASP A 314 23.22 27.89 27.32
N SER A 315 24.30 27.64 26.57
CA SER A 315 25.57 28.36 26.67
C SER A 315 25.76 29.51 25.67
N GLU A 316 24.87 29.65 24.69
CA GLU A 316 24.83 30.75 23.69
C GLU A 316 23.99 31.96 24.14
#